data_AF-A0A8H6ZKU5-F1
#
_entry.id   AF-A0A8H6ZKU5-F1
#
_cell.length_a   1.000
_cell.length_b   1.000
_cell.length_c   1.000
_cell.angle_alpha   90.00
_cell.angle_beta   90.00
_cell.angle_gamma   90.00
#
_symmetry.space_group_name_H-M   'P 1'
#
loop_
_entity.id
_entity.type
_entity.pdbx_description
1 polymer ?
#
loop_
_entity_poly.entity_id
_entity_poly.type
_entity_poly.pdbx_seq_one_letter_code
_entity_poly.pdbx_strand_id
1 'polypeptide(L)'
;MAWGGSVISHILLSLPPPQLYSMQPYINYLTVHFFLTAFFQQFPSALNPRILDTLLFPLDAALRVNSIASTVAMLSPISAFSASINPLLAGSPLTHCILGAVASSGGGQTASMLNVWSDTWSLSPPAFLRGTPVPGLKGWFVGSLDTLDVWGGALIAVIYDVLTGHPAFLGSEGLHTLLDFTDLETSKFFSPLSAKAACCIILSFLFGIRIFWVHHWSIVPQTVVLVKKKKSKVQ
;
A
#
# COMPACT_ATOMS: atom_id res chain seq x y z
N MET A 1 10.91 -0.06 2.93
CA MET A 1 11.07 1.36 3.31
C MET A 1 9.85 1.80 4.10
N ALA A 2 10.01 2.21 5.37
CA ALA A 2 8.89 2.41 6.30
C ALA A 2 8.06 3.69 6.06
N TRP A 3 8.64 4.71 5.43
CA TRP A 3 8.01 6.03 5.28
C TRP A 3 7.80 6.48 3.85
N GLY A 4 8.11 5.63 2.85
CA GLY A 4 8.08 6.07 1.46
C GLY A 4 6.70 6.56 1.00
N GLY A 5 5.62 5.92 1.44
CA GLY A 5 4.26 6.35 1.09
C GLY A 5 3.92 7.74 1.62
N SER A 6 4.22 8.03 2.89
CA SER A 6 3.94 9.34 3.50
C SER A 6 4.88 10.43 3.00
N VAL A 7 6.16 10.16 2.79
CA VAL A 7 7.09 11.16 2.24
C VAL A 7 6.66 11.57 0.83
N ILE A 8 6.37 10.60 -0.05
CA ILE A 8 5.98 10.90 -1.43
C ILE A 8 4.61 11.59 -1.46
N SER A 9 3.64 11.17 -0.64
CA SER A 9 2.32 11.83 -0.61
C SER A 9 2.40 13.29 -0.15
N HIS A 10 3.23 13.60 0.84
CA HIS A 10 3.45 14.98 1.28
C HIS A 10 4.13 15.82 0.20
N ILE A 11 5.13 15.26 -0.50
CA ILE A 11 5.77 15.94 -1.63
C ILE A 11 4.75 16.24 -2.75
N LEU A 12 3.89 15.27 -3.10
CA LEU A 12 2.86 15.47 -4.12
C LEU A 12 1.84 16.55 -3.74
N LEU A 13 1.56 16.69 -2.44
CA LEU A 13 0.68 17.72 -1.90
C LEU A 13 1.40 19.06 -1.63
N SER A 14 2.70 19.16 -1.92
CA SER A 14 3.54 20.32 -1.57
C SER A 14 3.52 20.63 -0.06
N LEU A 15 3.39 19.60 0.77
CA LEU A 15 3.42 19.67 2.22
C LEU A 15 4.77 19.20 2.75
N PRO A 16 5.25 19.76 3.88
CA PRO A 16 6.47 19.27 4.52
C PRO A 16 6.23 17.85 5.08
N PRO A 17 7.06 16.86 4.74
CA PRO A 17 6.93 15.51 5.31
C PRO A 17 7.21 15.51 6.83
N PRO A 18 6.33 14.92 7.67
CA PRO A 18 6.49 14.89 9.13
C PRO A 18 7.78 14.21 9.58
N GLN A 19 8.32 13.30 8.78
CA GLN A 19 9.59 12.65 9.04
C GLN A 19 10.77 13.62 9.05
N LEU A 20 10.67 14.81 8.47
CA LEU A 20 11.80 15.75 8.45
C LEU A 20 11.81 16.69 9.66
N TYR A 21 10.71 16.81 10.40
CA TYR A 21 10.57 17.78 11.49
C TYR A 21 9.98 17.21 12.79
N SER A 22 9.47 15.98 12.80
CA SER A 22 8.95 15.31 13.99
C SER A 22 9.82 14.11 14.38
N MET A 23 10.06 13.94 15.67
CA MET A 23 10.79 12.80 16.22
C MET A 23 9.92 11.53 16.33
N GLN A 24 8.59 11.68 16.36
CA GLN A 24 7.66 10.57 16.59
C GLN A 24 7.82 9.42 15.56
N PRO A 25 7.94 9.68 14.23
CA PRO A 25 8.13 8.62 13.25
C PRO A 25 9.43 7.83 13.47
N TYR A 26 10.51 8.53 13.88
CA TYR A 26 11.81 7.90 14.17
C TYR A 26 11.73 6.98 15.37
N ILE A 27 11.10 7.42 16.47
CA ILE A 27 10.93 6.60 17.67
C ILE A 27 10.16 5.32 17.31
N ASN A 28 9.03 5.45 16.62
CA ASN A 28 8.20 4.30 16.23
C ASN A 28 8.95 3.32 15.31
N TYR A 29 9.75 3.82 14.37
CA TYR A 29 10.49 2.96 13.46
C TYR A 29 11.72 2.31 14.11
N LEU A 30 12.59 3.11 14.75
CA LEU A 30 13.87 2.64 15.28
C LEU A 30 13.66 1.63 16.41
N THR A 31 12.66 1.85 17.27
CA THR A 31 12.35 0.91 18.37
C THR A 31 11.99 -0.47 17.84
N VAL A 32 11.02 -0.55 16.92
CA VAL A 32 10.61 -1.82 16.30
C VAL A 32 11.75 -2.42 15.47
N HIS A 33 12.49 -1.59 14.73
CA HIS A 33 13.59 -2.07 13.90
C HIS A 33 14.72 -2.69 14.73
N PHE A 34 15.18 -2.02 15.78
CA PHE A 34 16.23 -2.56 16.65
C PHE A 34 15.76 -3.80 17.41
N PHE A 35 14.52 -3.78 17.91
CA PHE A 35 13.94 -4.94 18.59
C PHE A 35 13.88 -6.17 17.68
N LEU A 36 13.30 -6.03 16.47
CA LEU A 36 13.20 -7.13 15.52
C LEU A 36 14.57 -7.59 15.03
N THR A 37 15.50 -6.66 14.81
CA THR A 37 16.87 -7.00 14.40
C THR A 37 17.57 -7.84 15.47
N ALA A 38 17.51 -7.42 16.74
CA ALA A 38 18.09 -8.18 17.84
C ALA A 38 17.40 -9.55 18.03
N PHE A 39 16.07 -9.59 17.92
CA PHE A 39 15.30 -10.84 18.05
C PHE A 39 15.67 -11.86 16.96
N PHE A 40 15.73 -11.45 15.69
CA PHE A 40 16.06 -12.36 14.59
C PHE A 40 17.55 -12.71 14.52
N GLN A 41 18.44 -11.88 15.10
CA GLN A 41 19.83 -12.26 15.32
C GLN A 41 19.94 -13.41 16.33
N GLN A 42 19.16 -13.37 17.42
CA GLN A 42 19.17 -14.42 18.44
C GLN A 42 18.39 -15.68 18.02
N PHE A 43 17.31 -15.52 17.25
CA PHE A 43 16.46 -16.61 16.79
C PHE A 43 16.29 -16.60 15.26
N PRO A 44 17.32 -16.98 14.48
CA PRO A 44 17.25 -16.92 13.01
C PRO A 44 16.15 -17.82 12.42
N SER A 45 15.83 -18.93 13.09
CA SER A 45 14.79 -19.88 12.67
C SER A 45 13.38 -19.30 12.74
N ALA A 46 13.16 -18.24 13.51
CA ALA A 46 11.88 -17.53 13.57
C ALA A 46 11.60 -16.70 12.31
N LEU A 47 12.63 -16.39 11.50
CA LEU A 47 12.49 -15.65 10.25
C LEU A 47 12.03 -16.58 9.11
N ASN A 48 10.76 -17.01 9.17
CA ASN A 48 10.14 -17.77 8.10
C ASN A 48 9.12 -16.89 7.35
N PRO A 49 9.42 -16.46 6.11
CA PRO A 49 8.58 -15.52 5.37
C PRO A 49 7.16 -16.05 5.15
N ARG A 50 7.00 -17.36 4.92
CA ARG A 50 5.68 -17.97 4.73
C ARG A 50 4.81 -17.83 5.98
N ILE A 51 5.36 -18.12 7.16
CA ILE A 51 4.62 -18.06 8.42
C ILE A 51 4.31 -16.59 8.77
N LEU A 52 5.31 -15.71 8.63
CA LEU A 52 5.14 -14.29 8.91
C LEU A 52 4.10 -13.65 8.00
N ASP A 53 4.14 -13.90 6.70
CA ASP A 53 3.14 -13.40 5.76
C ASP A 53 1.73 -13.93 6.11
N THR A 54 1.61 -15.22 6.42
CA THR A 54 0.31 -15.85 6.75
C THR A 54 -0.29 -15.34 8.06
N LEU A 55 0.53 -14.96 9.04
CA LEU A 55 0.05 -14.47 10.33
C LEU A 55 -0.16 -12.95 10.34
N LEU A 56 0.69 -12.19 9.65
CA LEU A 56 0.75 -10.73 9.77
C LEU A 56 -0.05 -10.00 8.68
N PHE A 57 -0.65 -10.69 7.71
CA PHE A 57 -1.40 -10.02 6.65
C PHE A 57 -2.58 -9.15 7.11
N PRO A 58 -3.36 -9.50 8.15
CA PRO A 58 -4.43 -8.62 8.60
C PRO A 58 -3.86 -7.34 9.22
N LEU A 59 -2.71 -7.47 9.90
CA LEU A 59 -1.99 -6.34 10.48
C LEU A 59 -1.39 -5.46 9.38
N ASP A 60 -0.76 -6.04 8.34
CA ASP A 60 -0.25 -5.29 7.18
C ASP A 60 -1.39 -4.53 6.48
N ALA A 61 -2.52 -5.20 6.23
CA ALA A 61 -3.70 -4.57 5.67
C ALA A 61 -4.20 -3.40 6.53
N ALA A 62 -4.33 -3.58 7.84
CA ALA A 62 -4.77 -2.53 8.77
C ALA A 62 -3.82 -1.30 8.75
N LEU A 63 -2.51 -1.54 8.77
CA LEU A 63 -1.51 -0.47 8.72
C LEU A 63 -1.55 0.30 7.40
N ARG A 64 -1.74 -0.39 6.27
CA ARG A 64 -1.89 0.23 4.96
C ARG A 64 -3.18 1.02 4.82
N VAL A 65 -4.30 0.46 5.28
CA VAL A 65 -5.58 1.20 5.30
C VAL A 65 -5.45 2.46 6.14
N ASN A 66 -4.79 2.39 7.29
CA ASN A 66 -4.57 3.60 8.09
C ASN A 66 -3.73 4.64 7.35
N SER A 67 -2.65 4.23 6.67
CA SER A 67 -1.81 5.11 5.83
C SER A 67 -2.61 5.77 4.70
N ILE A 68 -3.40 4.98 3.97
CA ILE A 68 -4.25 5.45 2.86
C ILE A 68 -5.28 6.44 3.38
N ALA A 69 -6.08 6.03 4.37
CA ALA A 69 -7.14 6.84 4.93
C ALA A 69 -6.59 8.13 5.58
N SER A 70 -5.45 8.08 6.26
CA SER A 70 -4.83 9.31 6.80
C SER A 70 -4.35 10.26 5.71
N THR A 71 -3.81 9.73 4.61
CA THR A 71 -3.32 10.56 3.49
C THR A 71 -4.49 11.22 2.76
N VAL A 72 -5.53 10.45 2.48
CA VAL A 72 -6.71 10.93 1.78
C VAL A 72 -7.52 11.90 2.66
N ALA A 73 -7.60 11.66 3.96
CA ALA A 73 -8.25 12.59 4.89
C ALA A 73 -7.58 13.99 4.93
N MET A 74 -6.34 14.14 4.47
CA MET A 74 -5.70 15.46 4.31
C MET A 74 -6.34 16.29 3.21
N LEU A 75 -7.01 15.67 2.23
CA LEU A 75 -7.75 16.37 1.18
C LEU A 75 -9.13 16.85 1.65
N SER A 76 -9.60 16.37 2.80
CA SER A 76 -10.89 16.76 3.35
C SER A 76 -10.95 18.27 3.61
N PRO A 77 -12.08 18.94 3.32
CA PRO A 77 -12.25 20.37 3.58
C PRO A 77 -12.18 20.74 5.07
N ILE A 78 -12.36 19.76 5.96
CA ILE A 78 -12.29 19.96 7.42
C ILE A 78 -10.86 19.76 7.94
N SER A 79 -9.93 19.29 7.11
CA SER A 79 -8.57 19.02 7.52
C SER A 79 -7.79 20.30 7.84
N ALA A 80 -6.84 20.21 8.77
CA ALA A 80 -5.92 21.31 9.08
C ALA A 80 -5.03 21.72 7.89
N PHE A 81 -4.93 20.86 6.87
CA PHE A 81 -4.13 21.08 5.67
C PHE A 81 -4.94 21.68 4.51
N SER A 82 -6.26 21.81 4.64
CA SER A 82 -7.15 22.24 3.56
C SER A 82 -6.75 23.60 2.97
N ALA A 83 -6.28 24.54 3.79
CA ALA A 83 -5.83 25.85 3.33
C ALA A 83 -4.51 25.83 2.53
N SER A 84 -3.67 24.82 2.76
CA SER A 84 -2.34 24.70 2.14
C SER A 84 -2.35 23.88 0.85
N ILE A 85 -3.40 23.09 0.63
CA ILE A 85 -3.54 22.20 -0.52
C ILE A 85 -4.36 22.91 -1.60
N ASN A 86 -3.95 22.77 -2.86
CA ASN A 86 -4.68 23.32 -3.98
C ASN A 86 -6.10 22.70 -4.06
N PRO A 87 -7.19 23.50 -4.06
CA PRO A 87 -8.56 22.99 -4.07
C PRO A 87 -8.89 22.16 -5.32
N LEU A 88 -8.21 22.41 -6.45
CA LEU A 88 -8.38 21.60 -7.66
C LEU A 88 -7.84 20.18 -7.50
N LEU A 89 -6.77 20.00 -6.71
CA LEU A 89 -6.24 18.68 -6.40
C LEU A 89 -7.17 17.95 -5.43
N ALA A 90 -7.67 18.64 -4.41
CA ALA A 90 -8.61 18.10 -3.44
C ALA A 90 -9.98 17.74 -4.05
N GLY A 91 -10.41 18.44 -5.10
CA GLY A 91 -11.65 18.15 -5.80
C GLY A 91 -11.55 17.03 -6.84
N SER A 92 -10.35 16.51 -7.14
CA SER A 92 -10.11 15.57 -8.24
C SER A 92 -10.11 14.12 -7.77
N PRO A 93 -11.07 13.26 -8.20
CA PRO A 93 -11.10 11.84 -7.86
C PRO A 93 -9.81 11.10 -8.22
N LEU A 94 -9.16 11.50 -9.31
CA LEU A 94 -7.89 10.90 -9.75
C LEU A 94 -6.78 11.15 -8.73
N THR A 95 -6.73 12.33 -8.12
CA THR A 95 -5.75 12.66 -7.08
C THR A 95 -5.89 11.72 -5.89
N HIS A 96 -7.12 11.44 -5.45
CA HIS A 96 -7.40 10.51 -4.37
C HIS A 96 -6.90 9.10 -4.68
N CYS A 97 -7.15 8.61 -5.90
CA CYS A 97 -6.63 7.31 -6.37
C CYS A 97 -5.10 7.25 -6.35
N ILE A 98 -4.43 8.28 -6.88
CA ILE A 98 -2.97 8.36 -6.92
C ILE A 98 -2.39 8.38 -5.49
N LEU A 99 -2.96 9.20 -4.60
CA LEU A 99 -2.52 9.27 -3.21
C LEU A 99 -2.75 7.95 -2.47
N GLY A 100 -3.86 7.26 -2.72
CA GLY A 100 -4.10 5.92 -2.17
C GLY A 100 -3.04 4.90 -2.61
N ALA A 101 -2.75 4.86 -3.91
CA ALA A 101 -1.71 3.99 -4.46
C ALA A 101 -0.32 4.28 -3.87
N VAL A 102 0.03 5.56 -3.77
CA VAL A 102 1.32 6.02 -3.22
C VAL A 102 1.41 5.75 -1.72
N ALA A 103 0.38 6.08 -0.95
CA ALA A 103 0.35 5.86 0.50
C ALA A 103 0.46 4.38 0.86
N SER A 104 -0.09 3.50 0.03
CA SER A 104 -0.04 2.04 0.19
C SER A 104 1.33 1.44 -0.19
N SER A 105 1.92 1.89 -1.31
CA SER A 105 3.00 1.13 -1.98
C SER A 105 4.21 1.96 -2.44
N GLY A 106 4.18 3.29 -2.31
CA GLY A 106 5.19 4.19 -2.87
C GLY A 106 6.61 3.88 -2.38
N GLY A 107 6.77 3.50 -1.11
CA GLY A 107 8.07 3.09 -0.57
C GLY A 107 8.61 1.77 -1.12
N GLY A 108 7.74 0.80 -1.41
CA GLY A 108 8.14 -0.47 -2.02
C GLY A 108 8.52 -0.31 -3.49
N GLN A 109 7.75 0.51 -4.22
CA GLN A 109 8.00 0.76 -5.64
C GLN A 109 9.29 1.57 -5.86
N THR A 110 9.55 2.59 -5.05
CA THR A 110 10.81 3.36 -5.12
C THR A 110 12.02 2.53 -4.70
N ALA A 111 11.90 1.71 -3.65
CA ALA A 111 12.94 0.76 -3.26
C ALA A 111 13.27 -0.23 -4.40
N SER A 112 12.24 -0.72 -5.09
CA SER A 112 12.40 -1.60 -6.25
C SER A 112 13.03 -0.90 -7.44
N MET A 113 12.65 0.35 -7.68
CA MET A 113 13.18 1.17 -8.77
C MET A 113 14.67 1.43 -8.59
N LEU A 114 15.13 1.65 -7.36
CA LEU A 114 16.54 1.94 -7.03
C LEU A 114 17.38 0.70 -6.70
N ASN A 115 16.76 -0.49 -6.68
CA ASN A 115 17.38 -1.77 -6.31
C ASN A 115 18.12 -1.72 -4.95
N VAL A 116 17.51 -1.09 -3.95
CA VAL A 116 18.15 -0.85 -2.63
C VAL A 116 18.39 -2.12 -1.81
N TRP A 117 17.93 -3.28 -2.27
CA TRP A 117 18.12 -4.57 -1.62
C TRP A 117 19.39 -5.30 -2.09
N SER A 118 20.04 -4.81 -3.14
CA SER A 118 21.30 -5.34 -3.63
C SER A 118 22.45 -4.41 -3.25
N ASP A 119 23.67 -4.95 -3.23
CA ASP A 119 24.89 -4.14 -3.01
C ASP A 119 25.13 -3.12 -4.13
N THR A 120 24.50 -3.31 -5.29
CA THR A 120 24.56 -2.41 -6.44
C THR A 120 23.24 -1.67 -6.66
N TRP A 121 23.32 -0.35 -6.62
CA TRP A 121 22.21 0.52 -6.93
C TRP A 121 22.00 0.53 -8.44
N SER A 122 20.76 0.36 -8.88
CA SER A 122 20.42 0.42 -10.30
C SER A 122 19.06 1.07 -10.47
N LEU A 123 18.88 1.79 -11.59
CA LEU A 123 17.60 2.35 -11.95
C LEU A 123 16.85 1.37 -12.86
N SER A 124 15.88 0.67 -12.29
CA SER A 124 14.98 -0.23 -13.02
C SER A 124 13.58 0.36 -13.07
N PRO A 125 12.75 0.05 -14.08
CA PRO A 125 11.35 0.47 -14.09
C PRO A 125 10.64 0.04 -12.78
N PRO A 126 9.64 0.75 -12.26
CA PRO A 126 8.89 0.31 -11.08
C PRO A 126 8.35 -1.11 -11.23
N ALA A 127 8.20 -1.86 -10.12
CA ALA A 127 7.79 -3.27 -10.19
C ALA A 127 6.42 -3.44 -10.88
N PHE A 128 5.52 -2.46 -10.70
CA PHE A 128 4.21 -2.49 -11.33
C PHE A 128 4.22 -2.31 -12.86
N LEU A 129 5.30 -1.76 -13.43
CA LEU A 129 5.48 -1.65 -14.88
C LEU A 129 6.30 -2.79 -15.47
N ARG A 130 7.05 -3.52 -14.63
CA ARG A 130 7.93 -4.60 -15.08
C ARG A 130 7.19 -5.85 -15.55
N GLY A 131 5.89 -5.99 -15.23
CA GLY A 131 5.07 -7.16 -15.59
C GLY A 131 5.77 -8.44 -15.19
N THR A 132 5.70 -8.82 -13.91
CA THR A 132 6.52 -9.93 -13.41
C THR A 132 6.26 -11.21 -14.20
N PRO A 133 7.29 -11.78 -14.87
CA PRO A 133 7.21 -13.13 -15.36
C PRO A 133 7.45 -14.01 -14.13
N VAL A 134 6.38 -14.35 -13.41
CA VAL A 134 6.46 -15.49 -12.49
C VAL A 134 6.86 -16.69 -13.36
N PRO A 135 8.02 -17.33 -13.13
CA PRO A 135 8.46 -18.44 -13.97
C PRO A 135 7.44 -19.58 -13.86
N GLY A 136 6.64 -19.78 -14.91
CA GLY A 136 5.62 -20.83 -14.99
C GLY A 136 4.15 -20.38 -14.92
N LEU A 137 3.85 -19.10 -14.63
CA LEU A 137 2.47 -18.58 -14.71
C LEU A 137 2.39 -17.39 -15.67
N LYS A 138 1.93 -17.66 -16.89
CA LYS A 138 1.50 -16.63 -17.84
C LYS A 138 0.03 -16.30 -17.59
N GLY A 139 -0.27 -15.05 -17.21
CA GLY A 139 -1.64 -14.56 -17.12
C GLY A 139 -1.73 -13.15 -16.52
N TRP A 140 -2.61 -12.32 -17.07
CA TRP A 140 -2.86 -10.95 -16.59
C TRP A 140 -3.22 -10.91 -15.10
N PHE A 141 -3.98 -11.90 -14.61
CA PHE A 141 -4.39 -12.03 -13.21
C PHE A 141 -3.22 -12.15 -12.22
N VAL A 142 -2.12 -12.81 -12.60
CA VAL A 142 -0.97 -13.06 -11.70
C VAL A 142 -0.10 -11.80 -11.58
N GLY A 143 0.07 -11.06 -12.68
CA GLY A 143 0.71 -9.73 -12.64
C GLY A 143 -0.11 -8.71 -11.85
N SER A 144 -1.44 -8.83 -11.87
CA SER A 144 -2.33 -7.99 -11.06
C SER A 144 -2.24 -8.26 -9.56
N LEU A 145 -1.93 -9.49 -9.13
CA LEU A 145 -1.74 -9.82 -7.71
C LEU A 145 -0.44 -9.25 -7.14
N ASP A 146 0.61 -9.15 -7.96
CA ASP A 146 1.88 -8.55 -7.56
C ASP A 146 1.81 -7.01 -7.49
N THR A 147 0.86 -6.43 -8.24
CA THR A 147 0.55 -4.99 -8.24
C THR A 147 -0.65 -4.62 -7.37
N LEU A 148 -1.18 -5.59 -6.61
CA LEU A 148 -2.32 -5.42 -5.71
C LEU A 148 -2.08 -4.33 -4.66
N ASP A 149 -0.84 -4.12 -4.25
CA ASP A 149 -0.50 -3.06 -3.29
C ASP A 149 -0.76 -1.66 -3.87
N VAL A 150 -0.62 -1.49 -5.19
CA VAL A 150 -0.84 -0.23 -5.91
C VAL A 150 -2.34 -0.04 -6.16
N TRP A 151 -2.95 -1.01 -6.85
CA TRP A 151 -4.36 -0.94 -7.27
C TRP A 151 -5.32 -1.07 -6.08
N GLY A 152 -5.00 -1.94 -5.12
CA GLY A 152 -5.73 -2.05 -3.87
C GLY A 152 -5.64 -0.75 -3.05
N GLY A 153 -4.49 -0.07 -3.07
CA GLY A 153 -4.35 1.25 -2.45
C GLY A 153 -5.27 2.31 -3.08
N ALA A 154 -5.32 2.36 -4.41
CA ALA A 154 -6.22 3.26 -5.14
C ALA A 154 -7.70 2.93 -4.89
N LEU A 155 -8.07 1.65 -4.95
CA LEU A 155 -9.44 1.20 -4.69
C LEU A 155 -9.92 1.56 -3.28
N ILE A 156 -9.08 1.29 -2.27
CA ILE A 156 -9.41 1.61 -0.87
C ILE A 156 -9.54 3.11 -0.64
N ALA A 157 -8.76 3.96 -1.33
CA ALA A 157 -8.96 5.41 -1.26
C ALA A 157 -10.36 5.80 -1.75
N VAL A 158 -10.77 5.30 -2.91
CA VAL A 158 -12.13 5.55 -3.45
C VAL A 158 -13.22 5.07 -2.49
N ILE A 159 -13.11 3.84 -1.98
CA ILE A 159 -14.10 3.28 -1.05
C ILE A 159 -14.16 4.13 0.23
N TYR A 160 -13.01 4.51 0.78
CA TYR A 160 -12.95 5.35 1.97
C TYR A 160 -13.61 6.72 1.76
N ASP A 161 -13.33 7.38 0.63
CA ASP A 161 -13.92 8.67 0.29
C ASP A 161 -15.41 8.62 0.03
N VAL A 162 -15.89 7.55 -0.62
CA VAL A 162 -17.32 7.33 -0.84
C VAL A 162 -18.03 7.08 0.50
N LEU A 163 -17.47 6.25 1.37
CA LEU A 163 -18.06 5.95 2.69
C LEU A 163 -18.07 7.17 3.63
N THR A 164 -17.08 8.06 3.49
CA THR A 164 -16.98 9.29 4.29
C THR A 164 -17.66 10.51 3.65
N GLY A 165 -18.15 10.38 2.41
CA GLY A 165 -18.89 11.44 1.72
C GLY A 165 -18.00 12.58 1.22
N HIS A 166 -16.83 12.30 0.66
CA HIS A 166 -15.93 13.34 0.18
C HIS A 166 -16.54 14.10 -1.04
N PRO A 167 -16.50 15.45 -1.07
CA PRO A 167 -17.13 16.24 -2.14
C PRO A 167 -16.58 15.95 -3.54
N ALA A 168 -15.32 15.48 -3.65
CA ALA A 168 -14.74 15.05 -4.92
C ALA A 168 -15.54 13.93 -5.62
N PHE A 169 -16.15 13.03 -4.85
CA PHE A 169 -16.92 11.90 -5.36
C PHE A 169 -18.43 12.16 -5.35
N LEU A 170 -18.90 13.07 -4.50
CA LEU A 170 -20.29 13.54 -4.45
C LEU A 170 -20.60 14.68 -5.42
N GLY A 171 -19.61 15.30 -6.05
CA GLY A 171 -19.81 16.42 -6.98
C GLY A 171 -19.58 16.09 -8.46
N SER A 172 -18.99 14.93 -8.77
CA SER A 172 -18.65 14.58 -10.15
C SER A 172 -19.83 13.91 -10.86
N GLU A 173 -20.44 14.60 -11.82
CA GLU A 173 -21.59 14.07 -12.59
C GLU A 173 -21.32 12.71 -13.25
N GLY A 174 -20.06 12.46 -13.66
CA GLY A 174 -19.68 11.18 -14.28
C GLY A 174 -19.72 9.96 -13.34
N LEU A 175 -19.51 10.14 -12.03
CA LEU A 175 -19.50 9.03 -11.06
C LEU A 175 -20.89 8.81 -10.44
N HIS A 176 -21.69 9.88 -10.32
CA HIS A 176 -23.13 9.79 -10.04
C HIS A 176 -23.87 8.94 -11.06
N THR A 177 -23.50 9.04 -12.34
CA THR A 177 -24.12 8.26 -13.41
C THR A 177 -23.75 6.77 -13.35
N LEU A 178 -22.60 6.42 -12.75
CA LEU A 178 -22.11 5.04 -12.66
C LEU A 178 -22.54 4.32 -11.37
N LEU A 179 -22.79 5.06 -10.29
CA LEU A 179 -23.06 4.49 -8.97
C LEU A 179 -24.41 4.92 -8.36
N ASP A 180 -25.21 5.70 -9.08
CA ASP A 180 -26.57 6.14 -8.74
C ASP A 180 -26.74 6.51 -7.25
N PHE A 181 -25.92 7.46 -6.79
CA PHE A 181 -25.90 7.93 -5.40
C PHE A 181 -26.90 9.07 -5.15
N THR A 182 -27.92 9.20 -5.98
CA THR A 182 -28.87 10.33 -6.03
C THR A 182 -29.70 10.51 -4.74
N ASP A 183 -29.83 9.48 -3.89
CA ASP A 183 -30.68 9.48 -2.68
C ASP A 183 -29.94 9.25 -1.34
N LEU A 184 -28.62 9.51 -1.28
CA LEU A 184 -27.88 9.40 -0.01
C LEU A 184 -28.05 10.65 0.86
N GLU A 185 -29.05 10.61 1.73
CA GLU A 185 -29.15 11.54 2.87
C GLU A 185 -27.82 11.58 3.65
N THR A 186 -27.35 12.78 4.01
CA THR A 186 -26.13 13.04 4.77
C THR A 186 -26.06 12.32 6.13
N SER A 187 -27.18 11.75 6.60
CA SER A 187 -27.32 10.91 7.79
C SER A 187 -26.73 9.50 7.64
N LYS A 188 -26.37 9.07 6.41
CA LYS A 188 -25.92 7.70 6.09
C LYS A 188 -24.39 7.53 5.93
N PHE A 189 -23.60 8.59 6.05
CA PHE A 189 -22.14 8.47 5.93
C PHE A 189 -21.51 7.81 7.15
N PHE A 190 -20.50 6.99 6.91
CA PHE A 190 -19.77 6.30 7.98
C PHE A 190 -18.85 7.28 8.71
N SER A 191 -18.68 7.08 10.02
CA SER A 191 -17.61 7.75 10.75
C SER A 191 -16.24 7.36 10.16
N PRO A 192 -15.21 8.22 10.25
CA PRO A 192 -13.88 7.90 9.73
C PRO A 192 -13.31 6.58 10.27
N LEU A 193 -13.67 6.21 11.52
CA LEU A 193 -13.24 4.98 12.14
C LEU A 193 -13.96 3.75 11.55
N SER A 194 -15.28 3.83 11.36
CA SER A 194 -16.05 2.73 10.76
C SER A 194 -15.74 2.54 9.27
N ALA A 195 -15.49 3.62 8.53
CA ALA A 195 -15.00 3.56 7.16
C ALA A 195 -13.63 2.86 7.06
N LYS A 196 -12.69 3.17 7.97
CA LYS A 196 -11.40 2.47 8.07
C LYS A 196 -11.58 0.98 8.37
N ALA A 197 -12.49 0.63 9.28
CA ALA A 197 -12.75 -0.77 9.63
C ALA A 197 -13.28 -1.57 8.41
N ALA A 198 -14.24 -1.01 7.67
CA ALA A 198 -14.75 -1.62 6.44
C ALA A 198 -13.63 -1.81 5.39
N CYS A 199 -12.82 -0.77 5.16
CA CYS A 199 -11.67 -0.82 4.26
C CYS A 199 -10.64 -1.89 4.69
N CYS A 200 -10.42 -2.04 6.01
CA CYS A 200 -9.51 -3.04 6.56
C CYS A 200 -9.98 -4.47 6.23
N ILE A 201 -11.28 -4.75 6.35
CA ILE A 201 -11.84 -6.06 5.99
C ILE A 201 -11.61 -6.35 4.50
N ILE A 202 -11.90 -5.37 3.63
CA ILE A 202 -11.75 -5.52 2.18
C ILE A 202 -10.28 -5.75 1.80
N LEU A 203 -9.36 -4.94 2.31
CA LEU A 203 -7.94 -5.08 1.97
C LEU A 203 -7.34 -6.36 2.57
N SER A 204 -7.76 -6.75 3.78
CA SER A 204 -7.36 -8.02 4.39
C SER A 204 -7.80 -9.22 3.57
N PHE A 205 -9.01 -9.17 2.99
CA PHE A 205 -9.50 -10.21 2.09
C PHE A 205 -8.65 -10.30 0.82
N LEU A 206 -8.35 -9.15 0.20
CA LEU A 206 -7.48 -9.09 -0.99
C LEU A 206 -6.07 -9.63 -0.71
N PHE A 207 -5.48 -9.26 0.43
CA PHE A 207 -4.17 -9.76 0.85
C PHE A 207 -4.19 -11.24 1.22
N GLY A 208 -5.27 -11.71 1.85
CA GLY A 208 -5.51 -13.13 2.12
C GLY A 208 -5.55 -13.95 0.84
N ILE A 209 -6.22 -13.45 -0.21
CA ILE A 209 -6.18 -14.06 -1.55
C ILE A 209 -4.73 -14.11 -2.04
N ARG A 210 -4.00 -12.98 -2.03
CA ARG A 210 -2.59 -12.95 -2.49
C ARG A 210 -1.74 -14.01 -1.80
N ILE A 211 -1.84 -14.12 -0.47
CA ILE A 211 -1.06 -15.08 0.32
C ILE A 211 -1.45 -16.52 0.02
N PHE A 212 -2.75 -16.79 -0.05
CA PHE A 212 -3.24 -18.11 -0.45
C PHE A 212 -2.66 -18.51 -1.82
N TRP A 213 -2.69 -17.58 -2.78
CA TRP A 213 -2.15 -17.83 -4.11
C TRP A 213 -0.63 -18.03 -4.13
N VAL A 214 0.13 -17.18 -3.42
CA VAL A 214 1.60 -17.20 -3.42
C VAL A 214 2.19 -18.35 -2.61
N HIS A 215 1.56 -18.73 -1.50
CA HIS A 215 2.14 -19.69 -0.55
C HIS A 215 1.43 -21.05 -0.52
N HIS A 216 0.19 -21.14 -0.97
CA HIS A 216 -0.61 -22.38 -0.87
C HIS A 216 -1.06 -22.92 -2.23
N TRP A 217 -1.37 -22.06 -3.20
CA TRP A 217 -1.86 -22.49 -4.50
C TRP A 217 -0.76 -22.62 -5.56
N SER A 218 0.24 -21.73 -5.55
CA SER A 218 1.27 -21.75 -6.58
C SER A 218 2.06 -23.05 -6.49
N ILE A 219 1.85 -23.92 -7.49
CA ILE A 219 2.69 -25.06 -7.82
C ILE A 219 4.01 -24.51 -8.38
N VAL A 220 4.75 -23.75 -7.58
CA VAL A 220 6.14 -23.44 -7.89
C VAL A 220 6.95 -24.45 -7.09
N PRO A 221 7.48 -25.52 -7.72
CA PRO A 221 8.34 -26.44 -7.02
C PRO A 221 9.55 -25.64 -6.53
N GLN A 222 9.86 -25.76 -5.23
CA GLN A 222 11.02 -25.13 -4.59
C GLN A 222 12.38 -25.56 -5.19
N THR A 223 12.38 -26.35 -6.26
CA THR A 223 13.56 -26.87 -6.96
C THR A 223 14.38 -25.80 -7.67
N VAL A 224 13.81 -24.67 -8.10
CA VAL A 224 14.58 -23.63 -8.83
C VAL A 224 15.56 -22.87 -7.93
N VAL A 225 15.23 -22.69 -6.63
CA VAL A 225 16.12 -22.03 -5.67
C VAL A 225 17.34 -22.91 -5.33
N LEU A 226 17.15 -24.23 -5.27
CA LEU A 226 18.24 -25.17 -5.03
C LEU A 226 19.18 -25.33 -6.24
N VAL A 227 18.66 -25.21 -7.47
CA VAL A 227 19.50 -25.30 -8.68
C VAL A 227 20.43 -24.08 -8.83
N LYS A 228 19.98 -22.86 -8.47
CA LYS A 228 20.86 -21.68 -8.44
C LYS A 228 21.94 -21.79 -7.37
N LYS A 229 21.61 -22.31 -6.18
CA LYS A 229 22.59 -22.54 -5.10
C LYS A 229 23.62 -23.61 -5.45
N LYS A 230 23.24 -24.62 -6.25
CA LYS A 230 24.14 -25.68 -6.73
C LYS A 230 25.06 -25.20 -7.85
N LYS A 231 24.60 -24.31 -8.74
CA LYS A 231 25.46 -23.70 -9.78
C LYS A 231 26.43 -22.64 -9.24
N SER A 232 26.06 -21.90 -8.19
CA SER A 232 26.96 -20.93 -7.55
C SER A 232 28.07 -21.55 -6.70
N LYS A 233 27.94 -22.83 -6.30
CA LYS A 233 29.00 -23.58 -5.60
C LYS A 233 29.93 -24.36 -6.53
N VAL A 234 29.68 -24.31 -7.84
CA VAL A 234 30.51 -24.93 -8.88
C VAL A 234 30.97 -23.81 -9.80
N GLN A 235 31.84 -22.95 -9.29
CA GLN A 235 32.73 -22.07 -10.04
C GLN A 235 33.86 -21.63 -9.13
#